data_AF-A0A0L0VE85-F1
#
_entry.id   AF-A0A0L0VE85-F1
#
_cell.length_a   1.000
_cell.length_b   1.000
_cell.length_c   1.000
_cell.angle_alpha   90.00
_cell.angle_beta   90.00
_cell.angle_gamma   90.00
#
_symmetry.space_group_name_H-M   'P 1'
#
loop_
_entity.id
_entity.type
_entity.pdbx_description
1 polymer ?
#
loop_
_entity_poly.entity_id
_entity_poly.type
_entity_poly.pdbx_seq_one_letter_code
_entity_poly.pdbx_strand_id
1 'polypeptide(L)'
;MPYRLTQNPSPLIPSVPQLDGNSVTFPAWRSRLEDVLAIQGVLDIVQGKVPRPKEQPTDSKPILAQPSSLRFRLTYLSAIKI
;
A
#
# COMPACT_ATOMS: atom_id res chain seq x y z
N MET A 1 8.08 14.61 7.18
CA MET A 1 8.29 13.93 5.89
C MET A 1 7.53 14.70 4.82
N PRO A 2 8.09 14.92 3.63
CA PRO A 2 7.37 15.61 2.56
C PRO A 2 6.16 14.79 2.11
N TYR A 3 5.09 15.48 1.71
CA TYR A 3 3.93 14.84 1.09
C TYR A 3 4.36 14.10 -0.16
N ARG A 4 3.94 12.84 -0.29
CA ARG A 4 4.24 12.01 -1.45
C ARG A 4 3.09 12.03 -2.42
N LEU A 5 3.40 12.25 -3.68
CA LEU A 5 2.47 12.04 -4.77
C LEU A 5 2.47 10.55 -5.09
N THR A 6 1.35 9.90 -4.83
CA THR A 6 1.12 8.52 -5.22
C THR A 6 0.58 8.48 -6.63
N GLN A 7 1.31 7.90 -7.57
CA GLN A 7 0.79 7.67 -8.91
C GLN A 7 -0.03 6.38 -8.96
N ASN A 8 -1.05 6.33 -9.81
CA ASN A 8 -1.91 5.16 -9.94
C ASN A 8 -1.14 3.96 -10.56
N PRO A 9 -0.97 2.83 -9.87
CA PRO A 9 -0.25 1.67 -10.37
C PRO A 9 -1.12 0.75 -11.23
N SER A 10 -2.43 1.01 -11.34
CA SER A 10 -3.38 0.18 -12.10
C SER A 10 -2.90 -0.24 -13.50
N PRO A 11 -2.24 0.62 -14.30
CA PRO A 11 -1.71 0.22 -15.60
C PRO A 11 -0.65 -0.88 -15.56
N LEU A 12 0.05 -1.04 -14.43
CA LEU A 12 1.12 -2.02 -14.27
C LEU A 12 0.69 -3.32 -13.61
N ILE A 13 -0.45 -3.34 -12.91
CA ILE A 13 -0.95 -4.56 -12.27
C ILE A 13 -1.10 -5.73 -13.25
N PRO A 14 -1.65 -5.56 -14.47
CA PRO A 14 -1.75 -6.64 -15.45
C PRO A 14 -0.40 -7.16 -15.95
N SER A 15 0.68 -6.39 -15.78
CA SER A 15 2.03 -6.76 -16.22
C SER A 15 2.81 -7.58 -15.19
N VAL A 16 2.28 -7.71 -13.97
CA VAL A 16 2.89 -8.52 -12.92
C VAL A 16 2.61 -10.00 -13.24
N PRO A 17 3.64 -10.82 -13.51
CA PRO A 17 3.43 -12.22 -13.84
C PRO A 17 2.85 -12.96 -12.63
N GLN A 18 2.00 -13.96 -12.87
CA GLN A 18 1.50 -14.80 -11.79
C GLN A 18 2.62 -15.74 -11.30
N LEU A 19 2.74 -15.90 -9.98
CA LEU A 19 3.64 -16.90 -9.42
C LEU A 19 3.06 -18.29 -9.67
N ASP A 20 3.84 -19.13 -10.35
CA ASP A 20 3.53 -20.52 -10.71
C ASP A 20 4.30 -21.53 -9.84
N GLY A 21 5.06 -21.04 -8.84
CA GLY A 21 5.94 -21.85 -8.01
C GLY A 21 7.27 -22.20 -8.68
N ASN A 22 7.53 -21.71 -9.89
CA ASN A 22 8.80 -21.86 -10.57
C ASN A 22 9.80 -20.79 -10.10
N SER A 23 11.03 -21.19 -9.81
CA SER A 23 12.11 -20.28 -9.42
C SER A 23 12.51 -19.31 -10.53
N VAL A 24 12.23 -19.65 -11.79
CA VAL A 24 12.52 -18.81 -12.97
C VAL A 24 11.56 -17.62 -13.08
N THR A 25 10.31 -17.79 -12.64
CA THR A 25 9.28 -16.73 -12.69
C THR A 25 9.48 -15.70 -11.57
N PHE A 26 10.13 -16.10 -10.48
CA PHE A 26 10.32 -15.28 -9.29
C PHE A 26 11.12 -13.98 -9.53
N PRO A 27 12.27 -13.99 -10.24
CA PRO A 27 12.98 -12.76 -10.59
C PRO A 27 12.14 -11.77 -11.40
N ALA A 28 11.40 -12.26 -12.40
CA ALA A 28 10.54 -11.43 -13.24
C ALA A 28 9.36 -10.84 -12.45
N TRP A 29 8.73 -11.65 -11.59
CA TRP A 29 7.70 -11.20 -10.67
C TRP A 29 8.19 -10.12 -9.71
N ARG A 30 9.35 -10.37 -9.09
CA ARG A 30 9.97 -9.42 -8.15
C ARG A 30 10.25 -8.09 -8.81
N SER A 31 10.89 -8.09 -9.99
CA SER A 31 11.21 -6.87 -10.73
C SER A 31 9.96 -6.04 -11.05
N ARG A 32 8.86 -6.70 -11.47
CA ARG A 32 7.60 -6.00 -11.75
C ARG A 32 6.92 -5.43 -10.52
N LEU A 33 7.03 -6.10 -9.38
CA LEU A 33 6.55 -5.53 -8.12
C LEU A 33 7.38 -4.33 -7.68
N GLU A 34 8.69 -4.34 -7.87
CA GLU A 34 9.55 -3.20 -7.58
C GLU A 34 9.16 -1.97 -8.42
N ASP A 35 8.84 -2.15 -9.71
CA ASP A 35 8.33 -1.09 -10.59
C ASP A 35 7.00 -0.49 -10.07
N VAL A 36 6.06 -1.34 -9.65
CA VAL A 36 4.76 -0.92 -9.10
C VAL A 36 4.95 -0.08 -7.83
N LEU A 37 5.84 -0.53 -6.93
CA LEU A 37 6.13 0.16 -5.68
C LEU A 37 6.89 1.48 -5.91
N ALA A 38 7.72 1.55 -6.96
CA ALA A 38 8.44 2.76 -7.34
C ALA A 38 7.47 3.85 -7.80
N ILE A 39 6.51 3.52 -8.66
CA ILE A 39 5.51 4.46 -9.19
C ILE A 39 4.54 4.93 -8.11
N GLN A 40 4.14 4.03 -7.21
CA GLN A 40 3.35 4.39 -6.04
C GLN A 40 4.16 5.26 -5.03
N GLY A 41 5.49 5.31 -5.17
CA GLY A 41 6.38 6.09 -4.30
C GLY A 41 6.61 5.47 -2.92
N VAL A 42 6.48 4.14 -2.81
CA VAL A 42 6.58 3.37 -1.55
C VAL A 42 7.73 2.36 -1.53
N LEU A 43 8.50 2.25 -2.62
CA LEU A 43 9.62 1.30 -2.73
C LEU A 43 10.67 1.47 -1.60
N ASP A 44 10.86 2.69 -1.13
CA ASP A 44 11.80 3.02 -0.06
C ASP A 44 11.38 2.50 1.33
N ILE A 45 10.07 2.25 1.55
CA ILE A 45 9.58 1.53 2.73
C ILE A 45 10.07 0.10 2.69
N VAL A 46 9.96 -0.56 1.53
CA VAL A 46 10.43 -1.93 1.31
C VAL A 46 11.96 -2.01 1.44
N GLN A 47 12.66 -0.98 0.98
CA GLN A 47 14.13 -0.86 1.14
C GLN A 47 14.55 -0.48 2.57
N GLY A 48 13.63 -0.25 3.50
CA GLY A 48 13.94 0.14 4.89
C GLY A 48 14.58 1.52 5.04
N LYS A 49 14.49 2.37 4.00
CA LYS A 49 15.01 3.74 4.03
C LYS A 49 14.12 4.68 4.84
N VAL A 50 12.86 4.33 5.03
CA VAL A 50 11.93 5.08 5.87
C VAL A 50 12.16 4.69 7.34
N PRO A 51 12.60 5.63 8.19
CA PRO A 51 12.75 5.35 9.62
C PRO A 51 11.42 4.94 10.21
N ARG A 52 11.36 3.77 10.84
CA ARG A 52 10.19 3.34 11.59
C ARG A 52 9.96 4.36 12.72
N PRO A 53 8.71 4.81 12.95
CA PRO A 53 8.40 5.60 14.14
C PRO A 53 8.90 4.85 15.37
N LYS A 54 9.61 5.56 16.26
CA LYS A 54 10.02 4.97 17.54
C LYS A 54 8.77 4.53 18.27
N GLU A 55 8.77 3.29 18.77
CA GLU A 55 7.69 2.81 19.63
C GLU A 55 7.60 3.77 20.82
N GLN A 56 6.44 4.39 20.98
CA GLN A 56 6.19 5.26 22.11
C GLN A 56 6.22 4.36 23.36
N PRO A 57 7.06 4.65 24.37
CA PRO A 57 7.06 3.87 25.59
C PRO A 57 5.65 3.85 26.16
N THR A 58 5.17 2.65 26.45
CA THR A 58 3.82 2.35 26.96
C THR A 58 3.67 2.86 28.39
N ASP A 59 3.75 4.17 28.60
CA ASP A 59 3.33 4.78 29.85
C ASP A 59 1.90 5.28 29.70
N SER A 60 1.02 4.53 30.33
CA SER A 60 -0.43 4.67 30.33
C SER A 60 -0.86 6.08 30.72
N LYS A 61 -1.33 6.86 29.75
CA LYS A 61 -2.25 7.96 30.01
C LYS A 61 -3.27 8.03 28.86
N PRO A 62 -4.57 7.81 29.11
CA PRO A 62 -5.57 7.85 28.06
C PRO A 62 -5.77 9.31 27.65
N ILE A 63 -5.27 9.69 26.48
CA ILE A 63 -5.69 10.93 25.83
C ILE A 63 -6.93 10.57 25.00
N LEU A 64 -8.10 10.91 25.52
CA LEU A 64 -9.38 10.72 24.87
C LEU A 64 -9.64 11.82 23.83
N ALA A 65 -10.05 11.36 22.63
CA ALA A 65 -10.77 12.03 21.53
C ALA A 65 -9.97 13.01 20.64
N GLN A 66 -9.99 12.91 19.28
CA GLN A 66 -11.16 12.66 18.43
C GLN A 66 -10.85 11.84 17.13
N PRO A 67 -11.85 11.11 16.59
CA PRO A 67 -11.73 10.32 15.35
C PRO A 67 -12.28 11.08 14.13
N SER A 68 -11.43 11.58 13.23
CA SER A 68 -11.84 12.03 11.89
C SER A 68 -11.77 10.86 10.90
N SER A 69 -12.84 10.07 10.97
CA SER A 69 -13.54 9.41 9.85
C SER A 69 -12.80 9.30 8.51
N LEU A 70 -12.39 8.07 8.14
CA LEU A 70 -12.56 7.55 6.77
C LEU A 70 -12.67 6.02 6.85
N ARG A 71 -13.83 5.56 7.32
CA ARG A 71 -14.30 4.21 7.05
C ARG A 71 -14.61 4.12 5.56
N PHE A 72 -13.73 3.51 4.77
CA PHE A 72 -14.05 3.08 3.41
C PHE A 72 -15.19 2.04 3.49
N ARG A 73 -16.43 2.51 3.28
CA ARG A 73 -17.59 1.65 3.12
C ARG A 73 -17.49 0.96 1.76
N LEU A 74 -17.34 -0.37 1.76
CA LEU A 74 -17.87 -1.23 0.70
C LEU A 74 -19.39 -1.05 0.68
N THR A 75 -19.92 -0.29 -0.27
CA THR A 75 -21.29 -0.51 -0.80
C THR A 75 -21.46 0.29 -2.08
N TYR A 76 -21.28 -0.36 -3.24
CA TYR A 76 -21.86 0.11 -4.50
C TYR A 76 -22.50 -1.09 -5.20
N LEU A 77 -23.64 -1.51 -4.65
CA LEU A 77 -24.59 -2.40 -5.30
C LEU A 77 -25.98 -1.99 -4.81
N SER A 78 -26.84 -1.69 -5.78
CA SER A 78 -28.28 -1.38 -5.66
C SER A 78 -28.67 0.10 -5.79
N ALA A 79 -28.61 0.58 -7.03
CA ALA A 79 -29.49 1.65 -7.52
C ALA A 79 -29.60 1.61 -9.06
N ILE A 80 -30.15 0.54 -9.62
CA ILE A 80 -30.89 0.61 -10.89
C ILE A 80 -32.24 -0.03 -10.61
N LYS A 81 -33.24 0.84 -10.43
CA LYS A 81 -34.64 0.52 -10.30
C LYS A 81 -35.31 1.01 -11.58
N ILE A 82 -35.88 0.09 -12.36
CA ILE A 82 -37.07 0.32 -13.19
C ILE A 82 -38.06 -0.73 -12.72
#